data_AF-A0A0J7XYP8-F1
#
_entry.id   AF-A0A0J7XYP8-F1
#
_cell.length_a   1.000
_cell.length_b   1.000
_cell.length_c   1.000
_cell.angle_alpha   90.00
_cell.angle_beta   90.00
_cell.angle_gamma   90.00
#
_symmetry.space_group_name_H-M   'P 1'
#
loop_
_entity.id
_entity.type
_entity.pdbx_description
1 polymer ?
#
loop_
_entity_poly.entity_id
_entity_poly.type
_entity_poly.pdbx_seq_one_letter_code
_entity_poly.pdbx_strand_id
1 'polypeptide(L)' 'MLAGDDGIVVIVHETMERDGKGKISTDKLVVYTIRDDKITTCRMYDGDQGAIDDFWS' A
#
# COMPACT_ATOMS: atom_id res chain seq x y z
N MET A 1 -18.87 -0.50 -4.48
CA MET A 1 -17.86 -1.16 -5.33
C MET A 1 -16.71 -0.17 -5.48
N LEU A 2 -15.51 -0.48 -4.98
CA LEU A 2 -14.34 0.42 -5.09
C LEU A 2 -13.54 0.21 -6.39
N ALA A 3 -14.08 -0.56 -7.33
CA ALA A 3 -13.54 -0.75 -8.66
C ALA A 3 -14.36 0.07 -9.67
N GLY A 4 -13.68 0.90 -10.44
CA GLY A 4 -14.21 1.49 -11.69
C GLY A 4 -13.53 0.84 -12.88
N ASP A 5 -13.95 1.17 -14.10
CA ASP A 5 -13.58 0.46 -15.33
C ASP A 5 -12.05 0.35 -15.58
N ASP A 6 -11.24 1.24 -15.00
CA ASP A 6 -9.79 1.29 -15.22
C ASP A 6 -8.93 0.98 -13.97
N GLY A 7 -9.53 0.62 -12.82
CA GLY A 7 -8.72 0.45 -11.62
C GLY A 7 -9.31 -0.38 -10.47
N ILE A 8 -8.41 -1.07 -9.77
CA ILE A 8 -8.69 -1.87 -8.57
C ILE A 8 -8.15 -1.14 -7.35
N VAL A 9 -9.00 -1.00 -6.34
CA VAL A 9 -8.61 -0.54 -5.01
C VAL A 9 -8.54 -1.73 -4.07
N VAL A 10 -7.40 -1.90 -3.41
CA VAL A 10 -7.16 -2.94 -2.40
C VAL A 10 -6.89 -2.26 -1.06
N ILE A 11 -7.56 -2.72 -0.01
CA ILE A 11 -7.23 -2.36 1.37
C ILE A 11 -6.34 -3.48 1.91
N VAL A 12 -5.15 -3.12 2.37
CA VAL A 12 -4.13 -4.05 2.86
C VAL A 12 -3.88 -3.76 4.32
N HIS A 13 -3.92 -4.80 5.15
CA HIS A 13 -3.35 -4.76 6.49
C HIS A 13 -1.95 -5.37 6.44
N GLU A 14 -0.94 -4.58 6.78
CA GLU A 14 0.47 -4.91 6.63
C GLU A 14 1.16 -4.93 7.99
N THR A 15 2.00 -5.94 8.21
CA THR A 15 2.90 -6.01 9.36
C THR A 15 4.33 -6.22 8.87
N MET A 16 5.26 -5.39 9.33
CA MET A 16 6.67 -5.44 8.96
C MET A 16 7.58 -5.44 10.18
N GLU A 17 8.74 -6.07 10.05
CA GLU A 17 9.77 -6.11 11.07
C GLU A 17 11.14 -5.88 10.43
N ARG A 18 11.95 -5.00 11.03
CA ARG A 18 13.29 -4.65 10.55
C ARG A 18 14.25 -4.47 11.72
N ASP A 19 15.43 -5.06 11.60
CA ASP A 19 16.49 -4.95 12.61
C ASP A 19 16.81 -3.48 12.90
N GLY A 20 16.82 -3.11 14.19
CA GLY A 20 17.08 -1.75 14.64
C GLY A 20 15.90 -0.77 14.53
N LYS A 21 14.79 -1.15 13.88
CA LYS A 21 13.55 -0.34 13.80
C LYS A 21 12.35 -0.99 14.51
N GLY A 22 12.44 -2.28 14.79
CA GLY A 22 11.37 -3.02 15.47
C GLY A 22 10.28 -3.45 14.50
N LYS A 23 9.04 -3.54 15.01
CA LYS A 23 7.87 -4.06 14.30
C LYS A 23 6.78 -3.00 14.22
N ILE A 24 6.22 -2.81 13.02
CA ILE A 24 5.07 -1.92 12.80
C ILE A 24 3.90 -2.67 12.15
N SER A 25 2.69 -2.19 12.39
CA SER A 25 1.46 -2.67 11.76
C SER A 25 0.67 -1.48 11.27
N THR A 26 0.29 -1.46 10.00
CA THR A 26 -0.44 -0.35 9.39
C THR A 26 -1.47 -0.86 8.39
N ASP A 27 -2.54 -0.09 8.22
CA ASP A 27 -3.43 -0.23 7.07
C ASP A 27 -2.89 0.60 5.90
N LYS A 28 -3.17 0.14 4.68
CA LYS A 28 -2.84 0.84 3.43
C LYS A 28 -3.96 0.70 2.44
N LEU A 29 -4.08 1.69 1.56
CA LEU A 29 -4.91 1.62 0.37
C LEU A 29 -3.99 1.61 -0.85
N VAL A 30 -4.17 0.62 -1.72
CA VAL A 30 -3.41 0.51 -2.96
C VAL A 30 -4.36 0.61 -4.15
N VAL A 31 -4.06 1.52 -5.07
CA VAL A 31 -4.80 1.72 -6.31
C VAL A 31 -3.95 1.21 -7.47
N TYR A 32 -4.46 0.20 -8.16
CA TYR A 32 -3.86 -0.33 -9.38
C TYR A 32 -4.65 0.12 -10.60
N THR A 33 -3.94 0.48 -11.67
CA THR A 33 -4.53 0.58 -13.03
C THR A 33 -4.16 -0.66 -13.81
N ILE A 34 -5.14 -1.36 -14.39
CA ILE A 34 -4.93 -2.58 -15.18
C ILE A 34 -5.26 -2.30 -16.64
N ARG A 35 -4.34 -2.66 -17.54
CA ARG A 35 -4.53 -2.62 -19.00
C ARG A 35 -3.85 -3.84 -19.62
N ASP A 36 -4.50 -4.45 -20.62
CA ASP A 36 -4.00 -5.64 -21.32
C ASP A 36 -3.51 -6.73 -20.34
N ASP A 37 -4.34 -7.00 -19.32
CA ASP A 37 -4.09 -7.97 -18.22
C ASP A 37 -2.83 -7.71 -17.38
N LYS A 38 -2.31 -6.47 -17.40
CA LYS A 38 -1.13 -6.07 -16.64
C LYS A 38 -1.41 -4.86 -15.76
N ILE A 39 -0.79 -4.85 -14.58
CA ILE A 39 -0.71 -3.65 -13.74
C ILE A 39 0.21 -2.65 -14.44
N THR A 40 -0.31 -1.47 -14.74
CA THR A 40 0.43 -0.39 -15.42
C THR A 40 0.79 0.75 -14.48
N THR A 41 -0.02 0.97 -13.44
CA THR A 41 0.32 1.91 -12.36
C THR A 41 -0.04 1.31 -11.01
N CYS A 42 0.70 1.74 -9.99
CA CYS A 42 0.45 1.44 -8.59
C CYS A 42 0.61 2.73 -7.79
N ARG A 43 -0.40 3.09 -7.01
CA ARG A 43 -0.32 4.19 -6.03
C ARG A 43 -0.68 3.63 -4.67
N MET A 44 0.17 3.90 -3.69
CA MET A 44 -0.03 3.47 -2.31
C MET A 44 -0.36 4.69 -1.45
N TYR A 45 -1.25 4.48 -0.50
CA TYR A 45 -1.64 5.47 0.50
C TYR A 45 -1.50 4.80 1.85
N ASP A 46 -0.48 5.21 2.61
CA ASP A 46 -0.21 4.68 3.93
C ASP A 46 -1.19 5.28 4.96
N GLY A 47 -1.75 4.43 5.82
CA GLY A 47 -2.62 4.88 6.91
C GLY A 47 -1.88 5.70 7.97
N ASP A 48 -0.59 5.40 8.17
CA ASP A 48 0.34 6.18 8.98
C ASP A 48 1.65 6.42 8.22
N GLN A 49 1.68 7.50 7.42
CA GLN A 49 2.87 7.89 6.66
C GLN A 49 4.07 8.16 7.58
N GLY A 50 3.84 8.72 8.77
CA GLY A 50 4.92 9.05 9.71
C GLY A 50 5.61 7.80 10.26
N ALA A 51 4.83 6.78 10.64
CA ALA A 51 5.38 5.50 11.08
C ALA A 51 6.13 4.77 9.95
N ILE A 52 5.64 4.86 8.71
CA ILE A 52 6.31 4.30 7.53
C ILE A 52 7.63 5.02 7.26
N ASP A 53 7.64 6.35 7.28
CA ASP A 53 8.85 7.16 7.04
C ASP A 53 9.91 6.91 8.13
N ASP A 54 9.51 6.86 9.41
CA ASP A 54 10.42 6.51 10.50
C ASP A 54 10.94 5.07 10.36
N PHE A 55 10.06 4.13 10.02
CA PHE A 55 10.41 2.73 9.81
C PHE A 55 11.39 2.56 8.65
N TRP A 56 11.34 3.38 7.60
CA TRP A 56 12.21 3.27 6.42
C TRP A 56 13.43 4.19 6.39
N SER A 57 13.50 5.18 7.29
CA SER A 57 14.70 6.05 7.42
C SER A 57 15.98 5.29 7.74
#